data_AF-A0A7S1F4E2-F1
#
_entry.id   AF-A0A7S1F4E2-F1
#
_cell.length_a   1.000
_cell.length_b   1.000
_cell.length_c   1.000
_cell.angle_alpha   90.00
_cell.angle_beta   90.00
_cell.angle_gamma   90.00
#
_symmetry.space_group_name_H-M   'P 1'
#
loop_
_entity.id
_entity.type
_entity.pdbx_description
1 polymer ?
#
loop_
_entity_poly.entity_id
_entity_poly.type
_entity_poly.pdbx_seq_one_letter_code
_entity_poly.pdbx_strand_id
1 'polypeptide(L)'
;ARHQYGCRVFCRLMEHHSSQDNAGYTGRLFDTVLGDTTALCFHCYGHHVIETALEHGTGDQKHCIAVALRGNPVRLAQSRFGSYVLRKAFSFCQFTDQQALANALIIDVEHFVSLLDNQNGCFVVKALLRLPVECLQPALSLVQGQRQPDDVPKKAQRLWREFQEYGVRN
;
A
#
# COMPACT_ATOMS: atom_id res chain seq x y z
N ALA A 1 -6.30 -7.92 17.76
CA ALA A 1 -6.31 -7.05 16.56
C ALA A 1 -7.70 -6.70 15.99
N ARG A 2 -8.75 -7.54 16.10
CA ARG A 2 -10.07 -7.30 15.44
C ARG A 2 -11.15 -6.63 16.30
N HIS A 3 -10.85 -6.23 17.53
CA HIS A 3 -11.81 -5.59 18.43
C HIS A 3 -11.56 -4.08 18.51
N GLN A 4 -12.60 -3.25 18.67
CA GLN A 4 -12.50 -1.78 18.69
C GLN A 4 -11.51 -1.23 19.73
N TYR A 5 -11.43 -1.87 20.91
CA TYR A 5 -10.46 -1.50 21.95
C TYR A 5 -9.17 -2.33 21.81
N GLY A 6 -9.29 -3.58 21.37
CA GLY A 6 -8.15 -4.47 21.22
C GLY A 6 -7.16 -3.95 20.18
N CYS A 7 -7.62 -3.42 19.04
CA CYS A 7 -6.73 -2.83 18.05
C CYS A 7 -5.95 -1.64 18.62
N ARG A 8 -6.58 -0.80 19.46
CA ARG A 8 -5.94 0.35 20.10
C ARG A 8 -4.84 -0.07 21.06
N VAL A 9 -5.04 -1.14 21.83
CA VAL A 9 -3.98 -1.70 22.69
C VAL A 9 -2.79 -2.13 21.84
N PHE A 10 -3.03 -2.85 20.74
CA PHE A 10 -1.95 -3.25 19.82
C PHE A 10 -1.21 -2.07 19.20
N CYS A 11 -1.95 -1.05 18.73
CA CYS A 11 -1.34 0.15 18.17
C CYS A 11 -0.43 0.85 19.20
N ARG A 12 -0.94 1.07 20.42
CA ARG A 12 -0.17 1.71 21.50
C ARG A 12 1.07 0.91 21.89
N LEU A 13 0.98 -0.41 21.93
CA LEU A 13 2.15 -1.24 22.20
C LEU A 13 3.22 -1.07 21.12
N MET A 14 2.85 -1.03 19.84
CA MET A 14 3.82 -0.81 18.75
C MET A 14 4.44 0.59 18.77
N GLU A 15 3.63 1.62 19.05
CA GLU A 15 4.10 3.01 19.16
C GLU A 15 5.18 3.19 20.24
N HIS A 16 5.11 2.42 21.34
CA HIS A 16 5.99 2.60 22.51
C HIS A 16 7.09 1.54 22.69
N HIS A 17 7.03 0.39 22.02
CA HIS A 17 7.98 -0.71 22.25
C HIS A 17 8.81 -1.12 21.02
N SER A 18 8.66 -0.45 19.88
CA SER A 18 9.40 -0.77 18.65
C SER A 18 10.90 -0.48 18.72
N SER A 19 11.34 0.37 19.65
CA SER A 19 12.75 0.74 19.86
C SER A 19 13.46 -0.09 20.94
N GLN A 20 12.73 -0.91 21.69
CA GLN A 20 13.28 -1.77 22.74
C GLN A 20 13.13 -3.23 22.37
N ASP A 21 14.20 -3.80 21.82
CA ASP A 21 14.47 -5.23 21.74
C ASP A 21 13.31 -6.10 21.21
N ASN A 22 13.21 -6.19 19.88
CA ASN A 22 12.19 -6.97 19.17
C ASN A 22 12.28 -8.50 19.46
N ALA A 23 13.30 -8.95 20.20
CA ALA A 23 13.44 -10.33 20.67
C ALA A 23 12.56 -10.66 21.89
N GLY A 24 11.92 -9.66 22.50
CA GLY A 24 11.03 -9.83 23.65
C GLY A 24 9.66 -10.43 23.31
N TYR A 25 8.85 -10.63 24.35
CA TYR A 25 7.46 -11.12 24.21
C TYR A 25 6.62 -10.25 23.25
N THR A 26 6.85 -8.93 23.27
CA THR A 26 6.15 -7.96 22.45
C THR A 26 6.42 -8.15 20.95
N GLY A 27 7.66 -8.45 20.56
CA GLY A 27 7.99 -8.76 19.16
C GLY A 27 7.28 -10.03 18.67
N ARG A 28 7.34 -11.12 19.44
CA ARG A 28 6.64 -12.38 19.11
C ARG A 28 5.12 -12.20 19.01
N LEU A 29 4.55 -11.34 19.87
CA LEU A 29 3.14 -11.01 19.82
C LEU A 29 2.79 -10.29 18.51
N PHE A 30 3.62 -9.36 18.06
CA PHE A 30 3.43 -8.70 16.76
C PHE A 30 3.58 -9.67 15.61
N ASP A 31 4.61 -10.51 15.59
CA ASP A 31 4.81 -11.50 14.52
C ASP A 31 3.62 -12.45 14.40
N THR A 32 3.04 -12.87 15.53
CA THR A 32 1.81 -13.68 15.57
C THR A 32 0.63 -12.95 14.91
N VAL A 33 0.49 -11.64 15.16
CA VAL A 33 -0.57 -10.83 14.54
C VAL A 33 -0.31 -10.59 13.06
N LEU A 34 0.95 -10.37 12.67
CA LEU A 34 1.34 -10.16 11.28
C LEU A 34 1.19 -11.43 10.42
N GLY A 35 1.14 -12.62 11.03
CA GLY A 35 0.74 -13.85 10.35
C GLY A 35 -0.65 -13.78 9.70
N ASP A 36 -1.51 -12.85 10.14
CA ASP A 36 -2.87 -12.65 9.64
C ASP A 36 -3.03 -11.33 8.87
N THR A 37 -1.92 -10.76 8.36
CA THR A 37 -1.87 -9.44 7.72
C THR A 37 -2.95 -9.28 6.65
N THR A 38 -3.11 -10.25 5.76
CA THR A 38 -4.08 -10.19 4.66
C THR A 38 -5.49 -9.95 5.15
N ALA A 39 -5.97 -10.72 6.15
CA ALA A 39 -7.32 -10.54 6.65
C ALA A 39 -7.48 -9.26 7.47
N LEU A 40 -6.44 -8.85 8.20
CA LEU A 40 -6.46 -7.61 8.97
C LEU A 40 -6.58 -6.36 8.10
N CYS A 41 -5.96 -6.35 6.90
CA CYS A 41 -6.06 -5.24 5.94
C CYS A 41 -7.50 -4.95 5.50
N PHE A 42 -8.37 -5.96 5.45
CA PHE A 42 -9.78 -5.81 5.08
C PHE A 42 -10.71 -5.58 6.28
N HIS A 43 -10.18 -5.55 7.50
CA HIS A 43 -10.98 -5.45 8.71
C HIS A 43 -11.12 -4.00 9.20
N CYS A 44 -12.33 -3.60 9.60
CA CYS A 44 -12.65 -2.22 10.03
C CYS A 44 -11.84 -1.71 11.23
N TYR A 45 -11.28 -2.61 12.04
CA TYR A 45 -10.34 -2.30 13.12
C TYR A 45 -8.93 -2.85 12.90
N GLY A 46 -8.80 -3.88 12.07
CA GLY A 46 -7.53 -4.60 11.90
C GLY A 46 -6.54 -3.81 11.06
N HIS A 47 -7.04 -3.04 10.09
CA HIS A 47 -6.18 -2.25 9.20
C HIS A 47 -5.34 -1.24 9.98
N HIS A 48 -5.87 -0.63 11.05
CA HIS A 48 -5.11 0.25 11.93
C HIS A 48 -3.89 -0.41 12.56
N VAL A 49 -3.99 -1.70 12.89
CA VAL A 49 -2.84 -2.45 13.43
C VAL A 49 -1.76 -2.58 12.34
N ILE A 50 -2.15 -2.92 11.11
CA ILE A 50 -1.18 -3.03 10.00
C ILE A 50 -0.59 -1.68 9.62
N GLU A 51 -1.39 -0.60 9.58
CA GLU A 51 -0.89 0.76 9.37
C GLU A 51 0.15 1.15 10.44
N THR A 52 -0.15 0.87 11.70
CA THR A 52 0.77 1.17 12.81
C THR A 52 2.05 0.33 12.72
N ALA A 53 1.94 -0.94 12.31
CA ALA A 53 3.10 -1.80 12.09
C ALA A 53 3.97 -1.29 10.92
N LEU A 54 3.36 -0.73 9.87
CA LEU A 54 4.11 -0.08 8.79
C LEU A 54 4.83 1.18 9.27
N GLU A 55 4.24 1.94 10.17
CA GLU A 55 4.85 3.16 10.73
C GLU A 55 6.01 2.83 11.68
N HIS A 56 5.75 1.97 12.67
CA HIS A 56 6.62 1.76 13.82
C HIS A 56 7.33 0.41 13.86
N GLY A 57 6.91 -0.57 13.06
CA GLY A 57 7.53 -1.89 13.04
C GLY A 57 8.97 -1.89 12.55
N THR A 58 9.67 -3.00 12.76
CA THR A 58 11.05 -3.18 12.25
C THR A 58 11.06 -3.31 10.72
N GLY A 59 12.25 -3.16 10.11
CA GLY A 59 12.42 -3.37 8.67
C GLY A 59 11.87 -4.72 8.21
N ASP A 60 12.16 -5.79 8.95
CA ASP A 60 11.69 -7.15 8.64
C ASP A 60 10.16 -7.27 8.75
N GLN A 61 9.55 -6.66 9.76
CA GLN A 61 8.09 -6.66 9.91
C GLN A 61 7.42 -5.90 8.75
N LYS A 62 7.96 -4.73 8.36
CA LYS A 62 7.47 -3.98 7.20
C LYS A 62 7.62 -4.78 5.91
N HIS A 63 8.75 -5.47 5.74
CA HIS A 63 8.99 -6.35 4.61
C HIS A 63 7.98 -7.51 4.56
N CYS A 64 7.74 -8.20 5.68
CA CYS A 64 6.72 -9.25 5.80
C CYS A 64 5.32 -8.75 5.42
N ILE A 65 4.96 -7.54 5.86
CA ILE A 65 3.70 -6.91 5.47
C ILE A 65 3.69 -6.65 3.96
N ALA A 66 4.74 -6.04 3.40
CA ALA A 66 4.83 -5.77 1.97
C ALA A 66 4.70 -7.06 1.12
N VAL A 67 5.33 -8.15 1.56
CA VAL A 67 5.18 -9.48 0.94
C VAL A 67 3.73 -9.94 0.94
N ALA A 68 3.01 -9.81 2.06
CA ALA A 68 1.60 -10.18 2.14
C ALA A 68 0.71 -9.32 1.23
N LEU A 69 0.96 -8.00 1.17
CA LEU A 69 0.19 -7.08 0.33
C LEU A 69 0.34 -7.37 -1.17
N ARG A 70 1.52 -7.85 -1.61
CA ARG A 70 1.78 -8.25 -3.01
C ARG A 70 0.89 -9.41 -3.49
N GLY A 71 0.30 -10.18 -2.58
CA GLY A 71 -0.58 -11.28 -2.96
C GLY A 71 -1.89 -10.82 -3.63
N ASN A 72 -2.43 -9.65 -3.28
CA ASN A 72 -3.69 -9.12 -3.83
C ASN A 72 -3.76 -7.56 -3.82
N PRO A 73 -2.80 -6.86 -4.46
CA PRO A 73 -2.67 -5.41 -4.34
C PRO A 73 -3.84 -4.64 -4.96
N VAL A 74 -4.38 -5.09 -6.10
CA VAL A 74 -5.55 -4.44 -6.74
C VAL A 74 -6.79 -4.47 -5.85
N ARG A 75 -7.09 -5.63 -5.26
CA ARG A 75 -8.22 -5.80 -4.33
C ARG A 75 -8.05 -4.95 -3.07
N LEU A 76 -6.82 -4.85 -2.55
CA LEU A 76 -6.52 -3.95 -1.44
C LEU A 76 -6.75 -2.49 -1.83
N ALA A 77 -6.26 -2.06 -3.00
CA ALA A 77 -6.39 -0.69 -3.45
C ALA A 77 -7.83 -0.24 -3.67
N GLN A 78 -8.70 -1.15 -4.12
CA GLN A 78 -10.13 -0.89 -4.31
C GLN A 78 -10.94 -0.99 -3.01
N SER A 79 -10.37 -1.57 -1.95
CA SER A 79 -11.02 -1.68 -0.63
C SER A 79 -10.91 -0.39 0.17
N ARG A 80 -11.98 -0.05 0.92
CA ARG A 80 -11.98 1.08 1.85
C ARG A 80 -10.81 0.99 2.83
N PHE A 81 -10.61 -0.17 3.47
CA PHE A 81 -9.59 -0.34 4.52
C PHE A 81 -8.22 -0.68 3.93
N GLY A 82 -8.18 -1.55 2.91
CA GLY A 82 -6.94 -1.96 2.27
C GLY A 82 -6.20 -0.80 1.59
N SER A 83 -6.93 0.18 1.06
CA SER A 83 -6.32 1.35 0.41
C SER A 83 -5.51 2.20 1.38
N TYR A 84 -5.92 2.31 2.65
CA TYR A 84 -5.13 3.00 3.67
C TYR A 84 -3.82 2.29 3.95
N VAL A 85 -3.86 0.95 4.08
CA VAL A 85 -2.68 0.12 4.31
C VAL A 85 -1.69 0.24 3.15
N LEU A 86 -2.14 0.15 1.89
CA LEU A 86 -1.25 0.31 0.74
C LEU A 86 -0.58 1.68 0.70
N ARG A 87 -1.33 2.75 1.00
CA ARG A 87 -0.76 4.11 1.05
C ARG A 87 0.31 4.24 2.14
N LYS A 88 0.11 3.59 3.30
CA LYS A 88 1.12 3.51 4.36
C LYS A 88 2.34 2.68 3.91
N ALA A 89 2.14 1.57 3.22
CA ALA A 89 3.24 0.76 2.69
C ALA A 89 4.12 1.59 1.73
N PHE A 90 3.51 2.37 0.84
CA PHE A 90 4.24 3.31 -0.03
C PHE A 90 4.94 4.44 0.72
N SER A 91 4.56 4.74 1.97
CA SER A 91 5.21 5.80 2.75
C SER A 91 6.35 5.28 3.64
N PHE A 92 6.28 4.02 4.08
CA PHE A 92 7.15 3.51 5.15
C PHE A 92 7.94 2.25 4.84
N CYS A 93 7.60 1.50 3.80
CA CYS A 93 8.41 0.36 3.37
C CYS A 93 9.71 0.83 2.70
N GLN A 94 10.68 -0.07 2.58
CA GLN A 94 11.93 0.21 1.88
C GLN A 94 11.69 0.34 0.37
N PHE A 95 12.62 0.99 -0.33
CA PHE A 95 12.54 1.23 -1.78
C PHE A 95 12.23 -0.04 -2.59
N THR A 96 12.90 -1.15 -2.28
CA THR A 96 12.71 -2.45 -2.94
C THR A 96 11.28 -2.97 -2.80
N ASP A 97 10.70 -2.85 -1.61
CA ASP A 97 9.32 -3.26 -1.33
C ASP A 97 8.30 -2.32 -1.98
N GLN A 98 8.56 -1.02 -1.97
CA GLN A 98 7.71 -0.03 -2.63
C GLN A 98 7.64 -0.29 -4.14
N GLN A 99 8.79 -0.56 -4.77
CA GLN A 99 8.88 -0.87 -6.21
C GLN A 99 8.17 -2.19 -6.52
N ALA A 100 8.41 -3.24 -5.72
CA ALA A 100 7.75 -4.52 -5.92
C ALA A 100 6.22 -4.41 -5.76
N LEU A 101 5.73 -3.58 -4.83
CA LEU A 101 4.31 -3.32 -4.65
C LEU A 101 3.72 -2.50 -5.81
N ALA A 102 4.42 -1.48 -6.29
CA ALA A 102 3.98 -0.67 -7.43
C ALA A 102 3.84 -1.53 -8.69
N ASN A 103 4.83 -2.38 -8.96
CA ASN A 103 4.82 -3.32 -10.09
C ASN A 103 3.70 -4.36 -9.96
N ALA A 104 3.45 -4.88 -8.76
CA ALA A 104 2.37 -5.83 -8.54
C ALA A 104 0.97 -5.17 -8.63
N LEU A 105 0.88 -3.86 -8.39
CA LEU A 105 -0.38 -3.10 -8.47
C LEU A 105 -0.73 -2.69 -9.90
N ILE A 106 0.27 -2.34 -10.72
CA ILE A 106 0.09 -1.90 -12.11
C ILE A 106 0.55 -3.03 -13.04
N ILE A 107 -0.36 -3.99 -13.26
CA ILE A 107 -0.09 -5.20 -14.06
C ILE A 107 -0.43 -5.05 -15.54
N ASP A 108 -1.41 -4.20 -15.86
CA ASP A 108 -1.80 -3.85 -17.23
C ASP A 108 -2.58 -2.51 -17.22
N VAL A 109 -2.85 -1.99 -18.42
CA VAL A 109 -3.57 -0.72 -18.59
C VAL A 109 -5.03 -0.80 -18.10
N GLU A 110 -5.70 -1.94 -18.23
CA GLU A 110 -7.11 -2.10 -17.84
C GLU A 110 -7.26 -2.02 -16.32
N HIS A 111 -6.45 -2.77 -15.59
CA HIS A 111 -6.44 -2.77 -14.14
C HIS A 111 -6.03 -1.39 -13.62
N PHE A 112 -5.04 -0.74 -14.24
CA PHE A 112 -4.65 0.62 -13.86
C PHE A 112 -5.80 1.62 -14.05
N VAL A 113 -6.49 1.60 -15.20
CA VAL A 113 -7.68 2.43 -15.44
C VAL A 113 -8.78 2.12 -14.41
N SER A 114 -8.99 0.85 -14.05
CA SER A 114 -9.96 0.47 -13.01
C SER A 114 -9.62 1.09 -11.64
N LEU A 115 -8.33 1.23 -11.31
CA LEU A 115 -7.88 1.85 -10.07
C LEU A 115 -8.14 3.36 -10.09
N LEU A 116 -7.85 4.03 -11.20
CA LEU A 116 -8.14 5.45 -11.39
C LEU A 116 -9.65 5.74 -11.27
N ASP A 117 -10.47 4.83 -11.77
CA ASP A 117 -11.93 4.93 -11.76
C ASP A 117 -12.56 4.45 -10.42
N ASN A 118 -11.76 3.98 -9.46
CA ASN A 118 -12.25 3.50 -8.17
C ASN A 118 -12.20 4.61 -7.09
N GLN A 119 -13.22 4.67 -6.24
CA GLN A 119 -13.32 5.65 -5.15
C GLN A 119 -12.16 5.58 -4.13
N ASN A 120 -11.54 4.41 -3.95
CA ASN A 120 -10.42 4.19 -3.04
C ASN A 120 -9.11 4.09 -3.85
N GLY A 121 -9.14 3.37 -4.99
CA GLY A 121 -7.99 3.13 -5.84
C GLY A 121 -7.31 4.41 -6.34
N CYS A 122 -8.08 5.46 -6.64
CA CYS A 122 -7.51 6.73 -7.10
C CYS A 122 -6.61 7.39 -6.05
N PHE A 123 -6.87 7.19 -4.75
CA PHE A 123 -6.00 7.68 -3.69
C PHE A 123 -4.72 6.86 -3.54
N VAL A 124 -4.76 5.58 -3.92
CA VAL A 124 -3.57 4.72 -3.98
C VAL A 124 -2.68 5.16 -5.14
N VAL A 125 -3.26 5.41 -6.33
CA VAL A 125 -2.48 5.93 -7.46
C VAL A 125 -1.87 7.31 -7.15
N LYS A 126 -2.59 8.20 -6.46
CA LYS A 126 -2.02 9.46 -5.96
C LYS A 126 -0.87 9.27 -4.97
N ALA A 127 -0.85 8.17 -4.22
CA ALA A 127 0.27 7.84 -3.34
C ALA A 127 1.47 7.31 -4.13
N LEU A 128 1.26 6.56 -5.22
CA LEU A 128 2.34 6.17 -6.14
C LEU A 128 3.09 7.40 -6.67
N LEU A 129 2.37 8.45 -7.05
CA LEU A 129 2.97 9.71 -7.55
C LEU A 129 3.85 10.46 -6.54
N ARG A 130 3.95 9.99 -5.29
CA ARG A 130 4.86 10.53 -4.26
C ARG A 130 6.14 9.70 -4.10
N LEU A 131 6.21 8.53 -4.76
CA LEU A 131 7.38 7.67 -4.77
C LEU A 131 8.42 8.20 -5.75
N PRO A 132 9.72 7.97 -5.54
CA PRO A 132 10.75 8.27 -6.53
C PRO A 132 10.41 7.65 -7.89
N VAL A 133 10.71 8.34 -9.00
CA VAL A 133 10.34 7.85 -10.33
C VAL A 133 10.93 6.47 -10.63
N GLU A 134 12.13 6.19 -10.12
CA GLU A 134 12.84 4.92 -10.23
C GLU A 134 12.04 3.76 -9.64
N CYS A 135 11.23 4.04 -8.61
CA CYS A 135 10.32 3.08 -8.00
C CYS A 135 9.14 2.74 -8.93
N LEU A 136 8.77 3.64 -9.83
CA LEU A 136 7.64 3.47 -10.75
C LEU A 136 8.04 3.13 -12.18
N GLN A 137 9.32 3.22 -12.54
CA GLN A 137 9.79 3.04 -13.93
C GLN A 137 9.18 1.82 -14.65
N PRO A 138 9.16 0.61 -14.07
CA PRO A 138 8.53 -0.53 -14.74
C PRO A 138 7.03 -0.34 -14.96
N ALA A 139 6.31 0.14 -13.94
CA ALA A 139 4.88 0.43 -14.02
C ALA A 139 4.55 1.55 -15.02
N LEU A 140 5.37 2.61 -15.08
CA LEU A 140 5.25 3.71 -16.04
C LEU A 140 5.42 3.19 -17.47
N SER A 141 6.47 2.41 -17.73
CA SER A 141 6.74 1.84 -19.05
C SER A 141 5.59 0.96 -19.58
N LEU A 142 4.83 0.34 -18.66
CA LEU A 142 3.71 -0.54 -18.99
C LEU A 142 2.47 0.22 -19.44
N VAL A 143 2.19 1.40 -18.86
CA VAL A 143 0.97 2.18 -19.17
C VAL A 143 1.22 3.38 -20.08
N GLN A 144 2.48 3.79 -20.27
CA GLN A 144 2.82 4.95 -21.08
C GLN A 144 2.42 4.74 -22.54
N GLY A 145 1.70 5.71 -23.10
CA GLY A 145 1.26 5.70 -24.49
C GLY A 145 0.21 4.65 -24.88
N GLN A 146 -0.27 3.83 -23.93
CA GLN A 146 -1.22 2.73 -24.22
C GLN A 146 -2.65 3.21 -24.53
N ARG A 147 -3.05 4.39 -24.04
CA ARG A 147 -4.38 4.97 -24.27
C ARG A 147 -4.33 6.48 -24.40
N GLN A 148 -5.18 7.04 -25.26
CA GLN A 148 -5.43 8.47 -25.25
C GLN A 148 -6.25 8.83 -24.02
N PRO A 149 -6.09 10.05 -23.45
CA PRO A 149 -6.88 10.47 -22.29
C PRO A 149 -8.39 10.36 -22.50
N ASP A 150 -8.88 10.53 -23.73
CA ASP A 150 -10.31 10.47 -24.03
C ASP A 150 -10.87 9.04 -24.03
N ASP A 151 -10.01 8.02 -24.12
CA ASP A 151 -10.36 6.59 -24.03
C ASP A 151 -10.44 6.09 -22.58
N VAL A 152 -10.22 6.97 -21.60
CA VAL A 152 -10.29 6.69 -20.16
C VAL A 152 -11.56 7.32 -19.59
N PRO A 153 -12.26 6.66 -18.62
CA PRO A 153 -13.46 7.22 -18.00
C PRO A 153 -13.26 8.65 -17.51
N LYS A 154 -14.24 9.54 -17.75
CA LYS A 154 -14.13 10.99 -17.48
C LYS A 154 -13.56 11.34 -16.10
N LYS A 155 -13.96 10.59 -15.06
CA LYS A 155 -13.50 10.83 -13.68
C LYS A 155 -12.03 10.43 -13.44
N ALA A 156 -11.49 9.53 -14.25
CA ALA A 156 -10.12 9.04 -14.21
C ALA A 156 -9.14 9.84 -15.09
N GLN A 157 -9.64 10.55 -16.12
CA GLN A 157 -8.80 11.25 -17.11
C GLN A 157 -7.78 12.22 -16.51
N ARG A 158 -8.17 12.98 -15.48
CA ARG A 158 -7.25 13.92 -14.82
C ARG A 158 -6.05 13.18 -14.23
N LEU A 159 -6.31 12.14 -13.44
CA LEU A 159 -5.26 11.39 -12.77
C LEU A 159 -4.44 10.54 -13.76
N TRP A 160 -5.05 10.07 -14.85
CA TRP A 160 -4.34 9.47 -15.96
C TRP A 160 -3.29 10.45 -16.53
N ARG A 161 -3.69 11.68 -16.86
CA ARG A 161 -2.76 12.70 -17.38
C ARG A 161 -1.65 13.02 -16.39
N GLU A 162 -2.00 13.22 -15.11
CA GLU A 162 -1.00 13.46 -14.05
C GLU A 162 0.03 12.31 -13.98
N PHE A 163 -0.42 11.05 -14.13
CA PHE A 163 0.48 9.89 -14.12
C PHE A 163 1.36 9.80 -15.38
N GLN A 164 0.83 10.11 -16.55
CA GLN A 164 1.61 10.13 -17.79
C GLN A 164 2.67 11.24 -17.77
N GLU A 165 2.30 12.45 -17.31
CA GLU A 165 3.22 13.58 -17.16
C GLU A 165 4.33 13.30 -16.14
N TYR A 166 4.01 12.57 -15.08
CA TYR A 166 4.97 12.21 -14.03
C TYR A 166 6.19 11.47 -14.59
N GLY A 167 5.96 10.50 -15.49
CA GLY A 167 7.03 9.72 -16.10
C GLY A 167 7.74 10.40 -17.28
N VAL A 168 7.31 11.59 -17.71
CA VAL A 168 8.01 12.42 -18.70
C VAL A 168 8.88 13.47 -18.04
N ARG A 169 8.47 13.98 -16.87
CA ARG A 169 9.16 15.06 -16.14
C ARG A 169 10.36 14.60 -15.31
N ASN A 170 10.42 13.31 -14.97
CA ASN A 170 11.46 12.71 -14.13
C ASN A 170 12.06 11.52 -14.87
#